data_AF-A0A497PS36-F1
#
_entry.id   AF-A0A497PS36-F1
#
_cell.length_a   1.000
_cell.length_b   1.000
_cell.length_c   1.000
_cell.angle_alpha   90.00
_cell.angle_beta   90.00
_cell.angle_gamma   90.00
#
_symmetry.space_group_name_H-M   'P 1'
#
loop_
_entity.id
_entity.type
_entity.pdbx_description
1 polymer ?
#
loop_
_entity_poly.entity_id
_entity_poly.type
_entity_poly.pdbx_seq_one_letter_code
_entity_poly.pdbx_strand_id
1 'polypeptide(L)'
;MSVLVASPRPATTSCFSKCGLLLAWCKTIVYQIGPSGMTENRRMTTGKKKKPSAQEDLNEILSDFLQFYIFLLLREGPIHGYGLMKAFKQRTGKGLSAGTLYPFLQKLEHRGPIKQSDESVGRRPKIVYSLTRKGKTFCNRLFERFAAITASALEPNLQTCASCGVKVYGGHHEVIGGQTLAFCCSHCAAAYKRELQE
;
A
#
# COMPACT_ATOMS: atom_id res chain seq x y z
N MET A 1 12.84 3.65 -13.99
CA MET A 1 12.55 5.05 -13.62
C MET A 1 13.23 5.29 -12.29
N SER A 2 14.43 5.87 -12.35
CA SER A 2 15.26 6.16 -11.18
C SER A 2 14.88 7.55 -10.67
N VAL A 3 14.47 7.66 -9.41
CA VAL A 3 14.36 8.96 -8.75
C VAL A 3 15.66 9.17 -7.99
N LEU A 4 16.64 9.78 -8.68
CA LEU A 4 17.84 10.33 -8.05
C LEU A 4 17.45 11.67 -7.44
N VAL A 5 17.36 11.74 -6.11
CA VAL A 5 17.39 13.02 -5.40
C VAL A 5 18.82 13.17 -4.88
N ALA A 6 19.65 13.85 -5.67
CA ALA A 6 20.89 14.40 -5.15
C ALA A 6 20.54 15.62 -4.28
N SER A 7 21.06 15.67 -3.05
CA SER A 7 21.09 16.88 -2.24
C SER A 7 22.54 17.27 -2.00
N PRO A 8 22.91 18.57 -2.12
CA PRO A 8 24.23 19.04 -1.72
C PRO A 8 24.39 19.07 -0.18
N ARG A 9 25.64 18.89 0.28
CA ARG A 9 26.13 19.03 1.68
C ARG A 9 25.94 20.49 2.21
N PRO A 10 26.07 20.74 3.54
CA PRO A 10 25.21 21.68 4.26
C PRO A 10 25.70 23.13 4.27
N ALA A 11 24.75 24.07 4.29
CA ALA A 11 24.99 25.43 4.76
C ALA A 11 25.05 25.42 6.29
N THR A 12 26.14 25.99 6.81
CA THR A 12 26.45 26.16 8.23
C THR A 12 25.42 27.03 8.96
N THR A 13 25.26 26.74 10.25
CA THR A 13 24.39 27.38 11.24
C THR A 13 24.51 28.90 11.29
N SER A 14 23.43 29.60 10.95
CA SER A 14 23.13 30.96 11.39
C SER A 14 21.70 31.31 10.96
N CYS A 15 20.99 32.08 11.78
CA CYS A 15 19.64 32.60 11.55
C CYS A 15 18.45 31.70 11.97
N PHE A 16 18.53 31.14 13.18
CA PHE A 16 17.35 31.06 14.04
C PHE A 16 17.17 32.44 14.69
N SER A 17 16.31 33.29 14.15
CA SER A 17 15.46 34.22 14.92
C SER A 17 14.59 35.05 13.99
N LYS A 18 13.31 35.20 14.38
CA LYS A 18 12.28 36.12 13.83
C LYS A 18 11.50 35.64 12.60
N CYS A 19 10.41 34.91 12.86
CA CYS A 19 9.06 35.41 12.58
C CYS A 19 8.02 34.40 13.09
N GLY A 20 7.42 34.70 14.23
CA GLY A 20 6.14 34.12 14.60
C GLY A 20 5.02 34.93 13.96
N LEU A 21 4.01 34.26 13.41
CA LEU A 21 2.65 34.80 13.31
C LEU A 21 1.63 33.70 13.02
N LEU A 22 0.81 33.46 14.04
CA LEU A 22 -0.63 33.11 14.07
C LEU A 22 -1.26 32.18 13.01
N LEU A 23 -1.75 31.04 13.52
CA LEU A 23 -3.18 30.66 13.60
C LEU A 23 -4.17 31.44 12.73
N ALA A 24 -4.79 30.79 11.74
CA ALA A 24 -6.23 30.83 11.43
C ALA A 24 -6.53 30.09 10.11
N TRP A 25 -7.79 29.66 9.95
CA TRP A 25 -8.42 29.03 8.76
C TRP A 25 -8.49 27.50 8.74
N CYS A 26 -9.17 26.96 9.76
CA CYS A 26 -9.97 25.75 9.67
C CYS A 26 -11.43 26.14 9.97
N LYS A 27 -12.26 26.34 8.94
CA LYS A 27 -13.74 26.30 8.94
C LYS A 27 -14.29 26.86 7.62
N THR A 28 -15.54 26.47 7.29
CA THR A 28 -16.34 26.75 6.08
C THR A 28 -16.05 25.71 4.98
N ILE A 29 -16.90 24.72 4.68
CA ILE A 29 -18.29 24.85 4.23
C ILE A 29 -19.08 23.58 4.60
N VAL A 30 -20.17 23.76 5.35
CA VAL A 30 -21.33 22.86 5.48
C VAL A 30 -22.57 23.75 5.24
N TYR A 31 -23.60 23.17 4.61
CA TYR A 31 -24.95 23.70 4.32
C TYR A 31 -25.14 24.47 3.01
N GLN A 32 -25.79 23.80 2.04
CA GLN A 32 -27.07 24.28 1.47
C GLN A 32 -27.99 23.08 1.17
N ILE A 33 -29.19 23.12 1.77
CA ILE A 33 -30.35 22.28 1.47
C ILE A 33 -31.47 23.24 1.06
N GLY A 34 -32.23 22.89 0.02
CA GLY A 34 -33.54 23.48 -0.32
C GLY A 34 -34.42 22.45 -1.06
N PRO A 35 -35.76 22.46 -0.90
CA PRO A 35 -36.61 21.25 -0.98
C PRO A 35 -37.58 21.19 -2.18
N SER A 36 -38.33 20.08 -2.25
CA SER A 36 -39.48 19.69 -3.11
C SER A 36 -39.09 18.65 -4.17
N GLY A 37 -39.70 17.47 -4.30
CA GLY A 37 -40.96 16.91 -3.82
C GLY A 37 -41.62 16.21 -4.99
N MET A 38 -41.52 14.88 -5.10
CA MET A 38 -42.49 14.06 -5.86
C MET A 38 -42.31 12.57 -5.53
N THR A 39 -43.45 11.92 -5.38
CA THR A 39 -43.74 10.58 -4.88
C THR A 39 -43.44 9.47 -5.89
N GLU A 40 -42.87 8.35 -5.43
CA GLU A 40 -43.07 7.05 -6.09
C GLU A 40 -43.09 5.93 -5.04
N ASN A 41 -44.22 5.22 -5.05
CA ASN A 41 -44.63 4.22 -4.11
C ASN A 41 -43.94 2.88 -4.45
N ARG A 42 -42.97 2.42 -3.64
CA ARG A 42 -42.41 1.07 -3.76
C ARG A 42 -42.41 0.34 -2.42
N ARG A 43 -43.54 -0.35 -2.20
CA ARG A 43 -43.73 -1.62 -1.48
C ARG A 43 -42.54 -2.03 -0.59
N MET A 44 -42.69 -1.74 0.70
CA MET A 44 -41.82 -2.21 1.79
C MET A 44 -41.82 -3.74 1.85
N THR A 45 -40.71 -4.38 1.50
CA THR A 45 -40.36 -5.68 2.05
C THR A 45 -39.55 -5.42 3.31
N THR A 46 -40.12 -5.67 4.48
CA THR A 46 -39.45 -5.59 5.79
C THR A 46 -38.41 -6.70 5.92
N GLY A 47 -37.26 -6.53 5.28
CA GLY A 47 -36.05 -7.28 5.60
C GLY A 47 -35.40 -6.64 6.83
N LYS A 48 -35.46 -7.31 7.98
CA LYS A 48 -34.68 -6.94 9.18
C LYS A 48 -33.20 -6.85 8.78
N LYS A 49 -32.67 -5.64 8.60
CA LYS A 49 -31.22 -5.44 8.43
C LYS A 49 -30.57 -5.75 9.78
N LYS A 50 -29.95 -6.93 9.87
CA LYS A 50 -29.12 -7.34 11.02
C LYS A 50 -27.95 -6.34 11.12
N LYS A 51 -27.77 -5.71 12.27
CA LYS A 51 -26.67 -4.79 12.53
C LYS A 51 -25.36 -5.60 12.41
N PRO A 52 -24.37 -5.21 11.58
CA PRO A 52 -23.17 -6.00 11.42
C PRO A 52 -22.44 -6.11 12.75
N SER A 53 -22.00 -7.33 13.08
CA SER A 53 -21.14 -7.61 14.21
C SER A 53 -19.70 -7.20 13.88
N ALA A 54 -18.92 -6.76 14.88
CA ALA A 54 -17.51 -6.38 14.69
C ALA A 54 -16.64 -7.48 14.03
N GLN A 55 -17.09 -8.75 14.12
CA GLN A 55 -16.46 -9.89 13.47
C GLN A 55 -16.68 -9.90 11.94
N GLU A 56 -17.84 -9.43 11.48
CA GLU A 56 -18.17 -9.32 10.05
C GLU A 56 -17.36 -8.20 9.38
N ASP A 57 -17.19 -7.06 10.06
CA ASP A 57 -16.39 -5.93 9.57
C ASP A 57 -14.91 -6.29 9.40
N LEU A 58 -14.32 -7.02 10.36
CA LEU A 58 -12.94 -7.50 10.26
C LEU A 58 -12.76 -8.50 9.11
N ASN A 59 -13.75 -9.39 8.88
CA ASN A 59 -13.70 -10.34 7.78
C ASN A 59 -13.82 -9.64 6.42
N GLU A 60 -14.58 -8.54 6.33
CA GLU A 60 -14.67 -7.71 5.13
C GLU A 60 -13.33 -7.01 4.85
N ILE A 61 -12.70 -6.42 5.87
CA ILE A 61 -11.37 -5.81 5.77
C ILE A 61 -10.32 -6.84 5.35
N LEU A 62 -10.28 -8.01 6.00
CA LEU A 62 -9.35 -9.09 5.66
C LEU A 62 -9.57 -9.63 4.24
N SER A 63 -10.84 -9.67 3.81
CA SER A 63 -11.20 -9.97 2.43
C SER A 63 -10.58 -8.95 1.50
N ASP A 64 -10.77 -7.65 1.71
CA ASP A 64 -10.25 -6.58 0.86
C ASP A 64 -8.71 -6.57 0.73
N PHE A 65 -7.99 -6.83 1.83
CA PHE A 65 -6.53 -7.00 1.78
C PHE A 65 -6.12 -8.20 0.95
N LEU A 66 -6.81 -9.34 1.08
CA LEU A 66 -6.59 -10.51 0.24
C LEU A 66 -6.85 -10.17 -1.23
N GLN A 67 -7.93 -9.44 -1.54
CA GLN A 67 -8.25 -9.05 -2.91
C GLN A 67 -7.12 -8.23 -3.53
N PHE A 68 -6.70 -7.19 -2.83
CA PHE A 68 -5.60 -6.34 -3.26
C PHE A 68 -4.31 -7.14 -3.48
N TYR A 69 -3.99 -8.07 -2.58
CA TYR A 69 -2.78 -8.87 -2.69
C TYR A 69 -2.80 -9.81 -3.91
N ILE A 70 -3.94 -10.44 -4.19
CA ILE A 70 -4.10 -11.28 -5.39
C ILE A 70 -3.93 -10.44 -6.67
N PHE A 71 -4.45 -9.21 -6.69
CA PHE A 71 -4.20 -8.27 -7.79
C PHE A 71 -2.72 -7.97 -7.99
N LEU A 72 -1.97 -7.75 -6.90
CA LEU A 72 -0.53 -7.51 -6.97
C LEU A 72 0.23 -8.72 -7.52
N LEU A 73 -0.12 -9.94 -7.10
CA LEU A 73 0.49 -11.15 -7.63
C LEU A 73 0.20 -11.32 -9.13
N LEU A 74 -1.04 -11.08 -9.57
CA LEU A 74 -1.41 -11.16 -11.00
C LEU A 74 -0.81 -10.02 -11.84
N ARG A 75 -0.38 -8.92 -11.21
CA ARG A 75 0.33 -7.82 -11.88
C ARG A 75 1.74 -8.23 -12.30
N GLU A 76 2.36 -9.16 -11.57
CA GLU A 76 3.71 -9.67 -11.88
C GLU A 76 3.71 -10.60 -13.09
N GLY A 77 2.60 -11.29 -13.34
CA GLY A 77 2.41 -12.09 -14.53
C GLY A 77 1.24 -13.07 -14.43
N PRO A 78 0.93 -13.77 -15.54
CA PRO A 78 -0.02 -14.87 -15.54
C PRO A 78 0.42 -15.98 -14.59
N ILE A 79 -0.49 -16.48 -13.75
CA ILE A 79 -0.16 -17.48 -12.72
C ILE A 79 -1.33 -18.44 -12.47
N HIS A 80 -1.00 -19.70 -12.15
CA HIS A 80 -1.98 -20.71 -11.76
C HIS A 80 -2.55 -20.46 -10.35
N GLY A 81 -3.74 -20.98 -10.08
CA GLY A 81 -4.37 -20.88 -8.76
C GLY A 81 -3.48 -21.41 -7.61
N TYR A 82 -2.86 -22.57 -7.79
CA TYR A 82 -1.88 -23.09 -6.83
C TYR A 82 -0.64 -22.19 -6.69
N GLY A 83 -0.18 -21.60 -7.79
CA GLY A 83 0.91 -20.63 -7.79
C GLY A 83 0.58 -19.40 -6.94
N LEU A 84 -0.65 -18.88 -7.05
CA LEU A 84 -1.13 -17.77 -6.21
C LEU A 84 -1.10 -18.14 -4.73
N MET A 85 -1.60 -19.33 -4.35
CA MET A 85 -1.56 -19.78 -2.95
C MET A 85 -0.12 -19.88 -2.42
N LYS A 86 0.79 -20.42 -3.23
CA LYS A 86 2.22 -20.56 -2.87
C LYS A 86 2.89 -19.20 -2.71
N ALA A 87 2.73 -18.31 -3.69
CA ALA A 87 3.30 -16.96 -3.66
C ALA A 87 2.74 -16.14 -2.49
N PHE A 88 1.43 -16.24 -2.24
CA PHE A 88 0.79 -15.61 -1.09
C PHE A 88 1.41 -16.07 0.24
N LYS A 89 1.57 -17.39 0.43
CA LYS A 89 2.18 -17.94 1.65
C LYS A 89 3.63 -17.52 1.82
N GLN A 90 4.41 -17.53 0.74
CA GLN A 90 5.83 -17.16 0.78
C GLN A 90 6.03 -15.71 1.23
N ARG A 91 5.16 -14.79 0.81
CA ARG A 91 5.33 -13.36 1.11
C ARG A 91 4.65 -12.89 2.37
N THR A 92 3.55 -13.53 2.77
CA THR A 92 2.77 -13.12 3.95
C THR A 92 2.99 -14.01 5.18
N GLY A 93 3.61 -15.17 5.00
CA GLY A 93 3.72 -16.22 6.02
C GLY A 93 2.40 -16.95 6.31
N LYS A 94 1.27 -16.51 5.74
CA LYS A 94 -0.07 -17.06 6.01
C LYS A 94 -0.56 -17.94 4.86
N GLY A 95 -1.24 -19.04 5.20
CA GLY A 95 -1.86 -19.92 4.21
C GLY A 95 -3.13 -19.32 3.61
N LEU A 96 -3.31 -19.45 2.31
CA LEU A 96 -4.57 -19.17 1.62
C LEU A 96 -5.20 -20.50 1.18
N SER A 97 -6.44 -20.76 1.59
CA SER A 97 -7.12 -22.01 1.26
C SER A 97 -7.72 -21.97 -0.16
N ALA A 98 -7.89 -23.15 -0.77
CA ALA A 98 -8.58 -23.28 -2.05
C ALA A 98 -10.04 -22.80 -1.96
N GLY A 99 -10.72 -23.09 -0.84
CA GLY A 99 -12.10 -22.66 -0.58
C GLY A 99 -12.28 -21.15 -0.47
N THR A 100 -11.20 -20.40 -0.22
CA THR A 100 -11.21 -18.94 -0.23
C THR A 100 -10.80 -18.39 -1.59
N LEU A 101 -9.73 -18.93 -2.18
CA LEU A 101 -9.14 -18.39 -3.40
C LEU A 101 -10.05 -18.57 -4.62
N TYR A 102 -10.55 -19.78 -4.88
CA TYR A 102 -11.26 -20.06 -6.14
C TYR A 102 -12.60 -19.33 -6.25
N PRO A 103 -13.46 -19.29 -5.21
CA PRO A 103 -14.66 -18.46 -5.25
C PRO A 103 -14.34 -16.97 -5.43
N PHE A 104 -13.21 -16.52 -4.89
CA PHE A 104 -12.76 -15.14 -5.08
C PHE A 104 -12.31 -14.86 -6.51
N LEU A 105 -11.53 -15.76 -7.12
CA LEU A 105 -11.12 -15.65 -8.52
C LEU A 105 -12.33 -15.66 -9.47
N GLN A 106 -13.33 -16.52 -9.22
CA GLN A 106 -14.57 -16.52 -9.99
C GLN A 106 -15.31 -15.16 -9.91
N LYS A 107 -15.39 -14.55 -8.72
CA LYS A 107 -15.97 -13.21 -8.55
C LYS A 107 -15.19 -12.15 -9.32
N LEU A 108 -13.86 -12.22 -9.30
CA LEU A 108 -13.02 -11.30 -10.07
C LEU A 108 -13.16 -11.50 -11.58
N GLU A 109 -13.27 -12.74 -12.04
CA GLU A 109 -13.46 -13.02 -13.46
C GLU A 109 -14.82 -12.50 -13.94
N HIS A 110 -15.90 -12.78 -13.19
CA HIS A 110 -17.25 -12.30 -13.48
C HIS A 110 -17.33 -10.76 -13.55
N ARG A 111 -16.56 -10.04 -12.74
CA ARG A 111 -16.51 -8.57 -12.76
C ARG A 111 -15.65 -8.00 -13.90
N GLY A 112 -14.89 -8.86 -14.59
CA GLY A 112 -13.99 -8.52 -15.70
C GLY A 112 -12.57 -7.98 -15.40
N PRO A 113 -12.08 -7.73 -14.16
CA PRO A 113 -10.69 -7.34 -13.97
C PRO A 113 -9.67 -8.46 -14.23
N ILE A 114 -10.07 -9.73 -14.18
CA ILE A 114 -9.18 -10.85 -14.52
C ILE A 114 -9.82 -11.70 -15.62
N LYS A 115 -9.00 -12.53 -16.27
CA LYS A 115 -9.43 -13.57 -17.21
C LYS A 115 -8.67 -14.86 -16.93
N GLN A 116 -9.31 -15.99 -17.20
CA GLN A 116 -8.64 -17.29 -17.20
C GLN A 116 -8.28 -17.74 -18.63
N SER A 117 -7.21 -18.52 -18.75
CA SER A 117 -6.82 -19.21 -19.98
C SER A 117 -6.46 -20.66 -19.66
N ASP A 118 -6.86 -21.57 -20.55
CA ASP A 118 -6.47 -22.97 -20.47
C ASP A 118 -5.12 -23.16 -21.17
N GLU A 119 -4.11 -23.57 -20.40
CA GLU A 119 -2.78 -23.93 -20.89
C GLU A 119 -2.49 -25.43 -20.67
N SER A 120 -3.53 -26.26 -20.66
CA SER A 120 -3.36 -27.70 -20.55
C SER A 120 -2.55 -28.25 -21.72
N VAL A 121 -1.49 -28.97 -21.39
CA VAL A 121 -0.75 -29.82 -22.32
C VAL A 121 -1.01 -31.26 -21.86
N GLY A 122 -2.00 -31.91 -22.49
CA GLY A 122 -2.48 -33.25 -22.13
C GLY A 122 -3.75 -33.25 -21.27
N ARG A 123 -3.94 -34.28 -20.45
CA ARG A 123 -5.22 -34.52 -19.74
C ARG A 123 -5.45 -33.69 -18.48
N ARG A 124 -4.42 -32.99 -17.96
CA ARG A 124 -4.56 -32.21 -16.72
C ARG A 124 -4.89 -30.76 -17.06
N PRO A 125 -6.07 -30.25 -16.64
CA PRO A 125 -6.43 -28.86 -16.86
C PRO A 125 -5.43 -27.95 -16.14
N LYS A 126 -4.89 -26.97 -16.86
CA LYS A 126 -3.89 -26.04 -16.33
C LYS A 126 -4.41 -24.62 -16.52
N ILE A 127 -5.30 -24.22 -15.63
CA ILE A 127 -5.91 -22.88 -15.68
C ILE A 127 -4.89 -21.84 -15.18
N VAL A 128 -4.67 -20.82 -16.00
CA VAL A 128 -3.87 -19.63 -15.69
C VAL A 128 -4.79 -18.44 -15.55
N TYR A 129 -4.54 -17.61 -14.55
CA TYR A 129 -5.21 -16.34 -14.36
C TYR A 129 -4.30 -15.19 -14.76
N SER A 130 -4.87 -14.17 -15.40
CA SER A 130 -4.15 -12.94 -15.77
C SER A 130 -5.03 -11.71 -15.66
N LEU A 131 -4.42 -10.54 -15.45
CA LEU A 131 -5.16 -9.27 -15.48
C LEU A 131 -5.62 -8.91 -16.90
N THR A 132 -6.86 -8.48 -17.03
CA THR A 132 -7.34 -7.81 -18.25
C THR A 132 -6.76 -6.40 -18.36
N ARG A 133 -6.92 -5.72 -19.50
CA ARG A 133 -6.52 -4.30 -19.64
C ARG A 133 -7.18 -3.42 -18.56
N LYS A 134 -8.49 -3.62 -18.33
CA LYS A 134 -9.25 -2.96 -17.26
C LYS A 134 -8.67 -3.30 -15.88
N GLY A 135 -8.36 -4.58 -15.64
CA GLY A 135 -7.73 -5.05 -14.41
C GLY A 135 -6.38 -4.41 -14.12
N LYS A 136 -5.51 -4.28 -15.14
CA LYS A 136 -4.20 -3.61 -15.00
C LYS A 136 -4.36 -2.15 -14.59
N THR A 137 -5.25 -1.40 -15.26
CA THR A 137 -5.53 -0.01 -14.90
C THR A 137 -6.08 0.12 -13.48
N PHE A 138 -7.02 -0.75 -13.10
CA PHE A 138 -7.58 -0.78 -11.75
C PHE A 138 -6.52 -1.11 -10.69
N CYS A 139 -5.70 -2.14 -10.93
CA CYS A 139 -4.63 -2.55 -10.04
C CYS A 139 -3.58 -1.44 -9.85
N ASN A 140 -3.19 -0.73 -10.91
CA ASN A 140 -2.26 0.40 -10.81
C ASN A 140 -2.83 1.52 -9.94
N ARG A 141 -4.11 1.89 -10.13
CA ARG A 141 -4.76 2.91 -9.28
C ARG A 141 -4.85 2.48 -7.81
N LEU A 142 -5.16 1.21 -7.56
CA LEU A 142 -5.16 0.68 -6.19
C LEU A 142 -3.76 0.72 -5.58
N PHE A 143 -2.73 0.35 -6.36
CA PHE A 143 -1.35 0.38 -5.91
C PHE A 143 -0.89 1.80 -5.57
N GLU A 144 -1.19 2.78 -6.42
CA GLU A 144 -0.87 4.20 -6.17
C GLU A 144 -1.53 4.70 -4.89
N ARG A 145 -2.82 4.40 -4.68
CA ARG A 145 -3.53 4.77 -3.44
C ARG A 145 -2.92 4.11 -2.20
N PHE A 146 -2.59 2.83 -2.30
CA PHE A 146 -1.96 2.11 -1.19
C PHE A 146 -0.55 2.64 -0.88
N ALA A 147 0.23 2.95 -1.92
CA ALA A 147 1.56 3.54 -1.79
C ALA A 147 1.50 4.92 -1.12
N ALA A 148 0.52 5.76 -1.48
CA ALA A 148 0.34 7.06 -0.84
C ALA A 148 0.03 6.92 0.67
N ILE A 149 -0.90 6.04 1.04
CA ILE A 149 -1.22 5.77 2.45
C ILE A 149 0.01 5.25 3.20
N THR A 150 0.75 4.32 2.59
CA THR A 150 1.95 3.72 3.19
C THR A 150 3.05 4.77 3.35
N ALA A 151 3.26 5.63 2.35
CA ALA A 151 4.23 6.72 2.42
C ALA A 151 3.90 7.67 3.56
N SER A 152 2.65 8.14 3.68
CA SER A 152 2.24 9.02 4.78
C SER A 152 2.44 8.39 6.18
N ALA A 153 2.30 7.07 6.29
CA ALA A 153 2.56 6.36 7.55
C ALA A 153 4.07 6.18 7.84
N LEU A 154 4.90 6.04 6.81
CA LEU A 154 6.33 5.78 6.96
C LEU A 154 7.17 7.05 7.05
N GLU A 155 6.81 8.10 6.32
CA GLU A 155 7.57 9.36 6.22
C GLU A 155 7.98 9.97 7.57
N PRO A 156 7.11 10.02 8.60
CA PRO A 156 7.49 10.56 9.92
C PRO A 156 8.59 9.76 10.62
N ASN A 157 8.78 8.50 10.24
CA ASN A 157 9.74 7.58 10.85
C ASN A 157 11.00 7.39 10.00
N LEU A 158 11.16 8.15 8.91
CA LEU A 158 12.37 8.11 8.10
C LEU A 158 13.49 8.91 8.75
N GLN A 159 14.66 8.31 8.84
CA GLN A 159 15.87 8.95 9.33
C GLN A 159 16.79 9.26 8.16
N THR A 160 17.49 10.40 8.22
CA THR A 160 18.48 10.78 7.20
C THR A 160 19.83 10.17 7.56
N CYS A 161 20.45 9.49 6.59
CA CYS A 161 21.80 8.98 6.77
C CYS A 161 22.80 10.12 6.98
N ALA A 162 23.57 10.08 8.07
CA ALA A 162 24.55 11.11 8.40
C ALA A 162 25.72 11.22 7.39
N SER A 163 26.00 10.17 6.61
CA SER A 163 27.07 10.15 5.61
C SER A 163 26.58 10.59 4.22
N CYS A 164 25.57 9.92 3.66
CA CYS A 164 25.17 10.13 2.26
C CYS A 164 23.87 10.95 2.10
N GLY A 165 23.16 11.28 3.18
CA GLY A 165 21.94 12.09 3.14
C GLY A 165 20.68 11.35 2.67
N VAL A 166 20.74 10.06 2.36
CA VAL A 166 19.54 9.30 1.96
C VAL A 166 18.60 9.05 3.13
N LYS A 167 17.28 9.14 2.91
CA LYS A 167 16.26 8.80 3.90
C LYS A 167 16.06 7.29 3.97
N VAL A 168 16.13 6.71 5.16
CA VAL A 168 15.98 5.28 5.40
C VAL A 168 14.99 4.99 6.52
N TYR A 169 14.25 3.90 6.35
CA TYR A 169 13.45 3.27 7.40
C TYR A 169 14.24 2.10 7.97
N GLY A 170 14.54 2.10 9.28
CA GLY A 170 15.29 1.00 9.91
C GLY A 170 16.73 0.84 9.42
N GLY A 171 17.45 1.96 9.26
CA GLY A 171 18.87 1.96 8.88
C GLY A 171 19.81 1.37 9.95
N HIS A 172 21.10 1.37 9.67
CA HIS A 172 22.17 1.04 10.63
C HIS A 172 22.39 2.20 11.60
N HIS A 173 22.56 1.93 12.89
CA HIS A 173 22.77 2.97 13.90
C HIS A 173 24.10 2.77 14.63
N GLU A 174 24.83 3.86 14.85
CA GLU A 174 26.03 3.86 15.68
C GLU A 174 26.06 5.09 16.59
N VAL A 175 26.70 4.94 17.75
CA VAL A 175 26.96 6.06 18.67
C VAL A 175 28.31 6.66 18.33
N ILE A 176 28.34 7.91 17.87
CA ILE A 176 29.56 8.66 17.51
C ILE A 176 29.50 10.01 18.20
N GLY A 177 30.55 10.36 18.97
CA GLY A 177 30.56 11.61 19.73
C GLY A 177 29.43 11.72 20.77
N GLY A 178 28.96 10.59 21.30
CA GLY A 178 27.85 10.55 22.27
C GLY A 178 26.45 10.70 21.65
N GLN A 179 26.33 10.80 20.33
CA GLN A 179 25.05 10.88 19.62
C GLN A 179 24.80 9.62 18.81
N THR A 180 23.57 9.11 18.85
CA THR A 180 23.14 8.01 17.97
C THR A 180 22.85 8.56 16.58
N LEU A 181 23.67 8.20 15.60
CA LEU A 181 23.51 8.58 14.21
C LEU A 181 22.94 7.42 13.39
N ALA A 182 22.06 7.75 12.45
CA ALA A 182 21.49 6.80 11.51
C ALA A 182 22.31 6.77 10.21
N PHE A 183 22.45 5.59 9.62
CA PHE A 183 23.15 5.33 8.37
C PHE A 183 22.34 4.39 7.49
N CYS A 184 22.46 4.50 6.17
CA CYS A 184 21.77 3.56 5.29
C CYS A 184 22.41 2.16 5.30
N CYS A 185 23.70 2.06 5.67
CA CYS A 185 24.44 0.82 5.77
C CYS A 185 25.71 1.00 6.63
N SER A 186 26.38 -0.11 6.95
CA SER A 186 27.65 -0.11 7.68
C SER A 186 28.78 0.62 6.94
N HIS A 187 28.79 0.59 5.60
CA HIS A 187 29.80 1.30 4.81
C HIS A 187 29.69 2.82 4.94
N CYS A 188 28.46 3.36 5.02
CA CYS A 188 28.24 4.79 5.28
C CYS A 188 28.71 5.18 6.69
N ALA A 189 28.48 4.33 7.70
CA ALA A 189 29.00 4.58 9.04
C ALA A 189 30.54 4.57 9.07
N ALA A 190 31.16 3.61 8.39
CA ALA A 190 32.63 3.53 8.28
C ALA A 190 33.23 4.72 7.52
N ALA A 191 32.60 5.17 6.42
CA ALA A 191 33.02 6.36 5.69
C ALA A 191 32.95 7.61 6.58
N TYR A 192 31.84 7.81 7.28
CA TYR A 192 31.65 8.95 8.18
C TYR A 192 32.71 8.99 9.29
N LYS A 193 33.05 7.84 9.89
CA LYS A 193 34.09 7.78 10.93
C LYS A 193 35.49 8.12 10.43
N ARG A 194 35.82 7.78 9.17
CA ARG A 194 37.11 8.16 8.57
C ARG A 194 37.22 9.66 8.35
N GLU A 195 36.14 10.30 7.87
CA GLU A 195 36.08 11.76 7.68
C GLU A 195 36.26 12.54 9.01
N LEU A 196 36.00 11.93 10.17
CA LEU A 196 36.19 12.56 11.49
C LEU A 196 37.63 12.46 12.04
N GLN A 197 38.47 11.60 11.44
CA GLN A 197 39.84 11.35 11.87
C GLN A 197 40.87 12.14 11.06
N GLU A 198 40.42 12.80 9.99
CA GLU A 198 41.18 13.71 9.11
C GLU A 198 41.02 15.16 9.58
#